data_AF-A0A9X3I0U4-F1
#
_entry.id   AF-A0A9X3I0U4-F1
#
_cell.length_a   1.000
_cell.length_b   1.000
_cell.length_c   1.000
_cell.angle_alpha   90.00
_cell.angle_beta   90.00
_cell.angle_gamma   90.00
#
_symmetry.space_group_name_H-M   'P 1'
#
loop_
_entity.id
_entity.type
_entity.pdbx_description
1 polymer ?
#
loop_
_entity_poly.entity_id
_entity_poly.type
_entity_poly.pdbx_seq_one_letter_code
_entity_poly.pdbx_strand_id
1 'polypeptide(L)'
;MEQVRWKQRFNNLEKAFQKLKRGLDLFDFELYQEKRVDLRENLDTENEQFLMGELEQLDLEREGLIQRFEYTFELFLLTMKDYMKFTGEAPEEISGNSGILKKALSRGIIEDHDGWRKMLKSRNLTSHTYNEETADEITRDIIEIFFPLMQKLYITLEQQYFK
;
A
#
# COMPACT_ATOMS: atom_id res chain seq x y z
N MET A 1 14.09 -24.98 7.67
CA MET A 1 13.35 -24.59 6.44
C MET A 1 12.66 -23.23 6.57
N GLU A 2 12.06 -22.88 7.71
CA GLU A 2 11.30 -21.62 7.87
C GLU A 2 12.16 -20.34 7.88
N GLN A 3 13.38 -20.40 8.43
CA GLN A 3 14.34 -19.28 8.39
C GLN A 3 14.63 -18.80 6.96
N VAL A 4 14.82 -19.74 6.02
CA VAL A 4 15.08 -19.44 4.61
C VAL A 4 13.86 -18.79 3.95
N ARG A 5 12.66 -19.25 4.32
CA ARG A 5 11.40 -18.79 3.73
C ARG A 5 11.05 -17.36 4.13
N TRP A 6 11.17 -17.03 5.42
CA TRP A 6 10.96 -15.67 5.93
C TRP A 6 11.93 -14.69 5.26
N LYS A 7 13.23 -15.01 5.22
CA LYS A 7 14.24 -14.13 4.59
C LYS A 7 14.01 -13.94 3.10
N GLN A 8 13.67 -15.02 2.37
CA GLN A 8 13.31 -14.91 0.96
C GLN A 8 12.09 -14.01 0.73
N ARG A 9 11.09 -14.09 1.62
CA ARG A 9 9.88 -13.29 1.53
C ARG A 9 10.14 -11.82 1.84
N PHE A 10 10.98 -11.53 2.83
CA PHE A 10 11.43 -10.17 3.14
C PHE A 10 12.16 -9.53 1.95
N ASN A 11 13.06 -10.24 1.26
CA ASN A 11 13.73 -9.71 0.06
C ASN A 11 12.75 -9.33 -1.07
N ASN A 12 11.62 -10.05 -1.20
CA ASN A 12 10.58 -9.70 -2.17
C ASN A 12 9.78 -8.49 -1.72
N LEU A 13 9.46 -8.42 -0.41
CA LEU A 13 8.82 -7.27 0.20
C LEU A 13 9.65 -6.00 0.02
N GLU A 14 10.96 -6.05 0.26
CA GLU A 14 11.87 -4.90 0.07
C GLU A 14 11.75 -4.33 -1.34
N LYS A 15 11.85 -5.18 -2.37
CA LYS A 15 11.71 -4.75 -3.77
C LYS A 15 10.35 -4.11 -4.06
N ALA A 16 9.27 -4.68 -3.52
CA ALA A 16 7.93 -4.14 -3.68
C ALA A 16 7.77 -2.79 -2.96
N PHE A 17 8.27 -2.69 -1.74
CA PHE A 17 8.23 -1.49 -0.92
C PHE A 17 9.01 -0.33 -1.56
N GLN A 18 10.17 -0.60 -2.16
CA GLN A 18 10.91 0.42 -2.93
C GLN A 18 10.15 0.88 -4.17
N LYS A 19 9.40 0.00 -4.85
CA LYS A 19 8.54 0.39 -5.98
C LYS A 19 7.37 1.25 -5.52
N LEU A 20 6.75 0.94 -4.39
CA LEU A 20 5.70 1.76 -3.78
C LEU A 20 6.24 3.14 -3.42
N LYS A 21 7.39 3.21 -2.74
CA LYS A 21 8.07 4.46 -2.41
C LYS A 21 8.33 5.31 -3.66
N ARG A 22 8.90 4.72 -4.71
CA ARG A 22 9.09 5.43 -5.99
C ARG A 22 7.78 5.87 -6.64
N GLY A 23 6.67 5.17 -6.40
CA GLY A 23 5.35 5.62 -6.87
C GLY A 23 4.92 6.90 -6.18
N LEU A 24 5.10 6.95 -4.86
CA LEU A 24 4.84 8.15 -4.04
C LEU A 24 5.75 9.32 -4.41
N ASP A 25 7.02 9.06 -4.73
CA ASP A 25 7.95 10.11 -5.15
C ASP A 25 7.60 10.71 -6.54
N LEU A 26 6.81 10.01 -7.35
CA LEU A 26 6.43 10.42 -8.71
C LEU A 26 5.03 11.05 -8.78
N PHE A 27 4.11 10.60 -7.93
CA PHE A 27 2.71 10.99 -8.02
C PHE A 27 2.41 12.17 -7.08
N ASP A 28 1.97 13.29 -7.66
CA ASP A 28 1.53 14.48 -6.94
C ASP A 28 -0.01 14.52 -6.87
N PHE A 29 -0.55 14.20 -5.69
CA PHE A 29 -1.99 14.15 -5.48
C PHE A 29 -2.65 15.54 -5.49
N GLU A 30 -1.94 16.58 -5.06
CA GLU A 30 -2.48 17.95 -5.04
C GLU A 30 -2.59 18.48 -6.47
N LEU A 31 -1.53 18.31 -7.26
CA LEU A 31 -1.54 18.63 -8.69
C LEU A 31 -2.63 17.85 -9.44
N TYR A 32 -2.81 16.57 -9.14
CA TYR A 32 -3.88 15.76 -9.72
C TYR A 32 -5.27 16.36 -9.47
N GLN A 33 -5.56 16.75 -8.23
CA GLN A 33 -6.85 17.35 -7.88
C GLN A 33 -7.02 18.74 -8.51
N GLU A 34 -5.96 19.55 -8.56
CA GLU A 34 -5.95 20.85 -9.24
C GLU A 34 -6.29 20.70 -10.73
N LYS A 35 -5.60 19.80 -11.44
CA LYS A 35 -5.82 19.57 -12.88
C LYS A 35 -7.24 19.09 -13.20
N ARG A 36 -7.85 18.30 -12.32
CA ARG A 36 -9.27 17.91 -12.47
C ARG A 36 -10.22 19.08 -12.36
N VAL A 37 -9.96 20.01 -11.43
CA VAL A 37 -10.76 21.23 -11.27
C VAL A 37 -10.58 22.11 -12.51
N ASP A 38 -9.34 22.33 -12.94
CA ASP A 38 -9.01 23.13 -14.13
C ASP A 38 -9.73 22.60 -15.38
N LEU A 39 -9.66 21.28 -15.64
CA LEU A 39 -10.34 20.68 -16.78
C LEU A 39 -11.85 20.88 -16.70
N ARG A 40 -12.46 20.70 -15.52
CA ARG A 40 -13.90 20.89 -15.31
C ARG A 40 -14.34 22.35 -15.54
N GLU A 41 -13.51 23.33 -15.18
CA GLU A 41 -13.82 24.76 -15.33
C GLU A 41 -13.55 25.28 -16.75
N ASN A 42 -12.70 24.60 -17.52
CA ASN A 42 -12.28 25.00 -18.88
C ASN A 42 -12.76 24.02 -19.97
N LEU A 43 -13.88 23.33 -19.75
CA LEU A 43 -14.54 22.50 -20.76
C LEU A 43 -14.86 23.34 -22.02
N ASP A 44 -14.67 22.77 -23.20
CA ASP A 44 -14.90 23.39 -24.52
C ASP A 44 -13.96 24.57 -24.86
N THR A 45 -12.80 24.67 -24.21
CA THR A 45 -11.77 25.67 -24.54
C THR A 45 -10.67 25.08 -25.43
N GLU A 46 -9.86 25.93 -26.08
CA GLU A 46 -8.70 25.50 -26.87
C GLU A 46 -7.65 24.71 -26.05
N ASN A 47 -7.68 24.83 -24.72
CA ASN A 47 -6.78 24.15 -23.80
C ASN A 47 -7.26 22.76 -23.35
N GLU A 48 -8.52 22.39 -23.62
CA GLU A 48 -9.13 21.14 -23.12
C GLU A 48 -8.30 19.90 -23.46
N GLN A 49 -7.90 19.76 -24.73
CA GLN A 49 -7.15 18.61 -25.21
C GLN A 49 -5.78 18.46 -24.52
N PHE A 50 -5.15 19.59 -24.19
CA PHE A 50 -3.87 19.61 -23.48
C PHE A 50 -4.05 19.19 -22.02
N LEU A 51 -5.06 19.76 -21.33
CA LEU A 51 -5.38 19.41 -19.95
C LEU A 51 -5.81 17.95 -19.79
N MET A 52 -6.59 17.42 -20.74
CA MET A 52 -6.95 16.00 -20.77
C MET A 52 -5.73 15.09 -20.84
N GLY A 53 -4.74 15.44 -21.66
CA GLY A 53 -3.51 14.65 -21.79
C GLY A 53 -2.67 14.65 -20.51
N GLU A 54 -2.56 15.79 -19.84
CA GLU A 54 -1.88 15.88 -18.54
C GLU A 54 -2.62 15.07 -17.47
N LEU A 55 -3.95 15.17 -17.43
CA LEU A 55 -4.77 14.46 -16.45
C LEU A 55 -4.73 12.94 -16.67
N GLU A 56 -4.79 12.48 -17.93
CA GLU A 56 -4.69 11.06 -18.28
C GLU A 56 -3.35 10.47 -17.83
N GLN A 57 -2.25 11.23 -17.95
CA GLN A 57 -0.96 10.79 -17.44
C GLN A 57 -0.97 10.64 -15.91
N LEU A 58 -1.52 11.60 -15.18
CA LEU A 58 -1.62 11.53 -13.71
C LEU A 58 -2.56 10.41 -13.26
N ASP A 59 -3.63 10.13 -14.01
CA ASP A 59 -4.52 8.99 -13.76
C ASP A 59 -3.76 7.66 -13.84
N LEU A 60 -2.93 7.47 -14.87
CA LEU A 60 -2.08 6.28 -15.00
C LEU A 60 -1.07 6.15 -13.86
N GLU A 61 -0.52 7.27 -13.39
CA GLU A 61 0.37 7.31 -12.24
C GLU A 61 -0.36 6.92 -10.94
N ARG A 62 -1.58 7.42 -10.74
CA ARG A 62 -2.47 7.07 -9.61
C ARG A 62 -2.81 5.58 -9.62
N GLU A 63 -3.25 5.04 -10.75
CA GLU A 63 -3.52 3.60 -10.92
C GLU A 63 -2.27 2.77 -10.61
N GLY A 64 -1.12 3.20 -11.12
CA GLY A 64 0.17 2.59 -10.84
C GLY A 64 0.51 2.60 -9.34
N LEU A 65 0.22 3.69 -8.63
CA LEU A 65 0.41 3.81 -7.18
C LEU A 65 -0.50 2.85 -6.41
N ILE A 66 -1.78 2.79 -6.75
CA ILE A 66 -2.75 1.90 -6.11
C ILE A 66 -2.37 0.42 -6.33
N GLN A 67 -1.97 0.05 -7.56
CA GLN A 67 -1.51 -1.31 -7.85
C GLN A 67 -0.25 -1.66 -7.04
N ARG A 68 0.68 -0.71 -6.90
CA ARG A 68 1.89 -0.87 -6.08
C ARG A 68 1.55 -1.09 -4.61
N PHE A 69 0.58 -0.35 -4.10
CA PHE A 69 0.07 -0.54 -2.75
C PHE A 69 -0.51 -1.94 -2.57
N GLU A 70 -1.37 -2.41 -3.48
CA GLU A 70 -2.06 -3.69 -3.37
C GLU A 70 -1.08 -4.86 -3.21
N TYR A 71 -0.14 -5.02 -4.14
CA TYR A 71 0.80 -6.15 -4.06
C TYR A 71 1.80 -6.01 -2.91
N THR A 72 2.12 -4.77 -2.50
CA THR A 72 3.04 -4.52 -1.39
C THR A 72 2.38 -4.89 -0.06
N PHE A 73 1.10 -4.54 0.12
CA PHE A 73 0.32 -4.92 1.29
C PHE A 73 0.19 -6.45 1.43
N GLU A 74 -0.09 -7.15 0.33
CA GLU A 74 -0.15 -8.61 0.34
C GLU A 74 1.20 -9.23 0.73
N LEU A 75 2.31 -8.66 0.25
CA LEU A 75 3.64 -9.08 0.67
C LEU A 75 3.89 -8.81 2.15
N PHE A 76 3.42 -7.69 2.71
CA PHE A 76 3.52 -7.44 4.17
C PHE A 76 2.76 -8.50 4.98
N LEU A 77 1.51 -8.82 4.61
CA LEU A 77 0.72 -9.86 5.28
C LEU A 77 1.43 -11.22 5.25
N LEU A 78 1.89 -11.62 4.06
CA LEU A 78 2.62 -12.87 3.89
C LEU A 78 3.94 -12.87 4.67
N THR A 79 4.63 -11.74 4.73
CA THR A 79 5.91 -11.58 5.42
C THR A 79 5.73 -11.67 6.93
N MET A 80 4.75 -10.97 7.50
CA MET A 80 4.38 -11.09 8.92
C MET A 80 4.00 -12.52 9.29
N LYS A 81 3.22 -13.21 8.44
CA LYS A 81 2.85 -14.61 8.66
C LYS A 81 4.08 -15.53 8.74
N ASP A 82 5.01 -15.40 7.81
CA ASP A 82 6.20 -16.26 7.80
C ASP A 82 7.18 -15.89 8.91
N TYR A 83 7.29 -14.61 9.26
CA TYR A 83 8.06 -14.15 10.43
C TYR A 83 7.53 -14.76 11.72
N MET A 84 6.22 -14.67 11.95
CA MET A 84 5.58 -15.22 13.14
C MET A 84 5.83 -16.73 13.28
N LYS A 85 5.69 -17.49 12.19
CA LYS A 85 6.03 -18.92 12.15
C LYS A 85 7.49 -19.18 12.52
N PHE A 86 8.41 -18.44 11.91
CA PHE A 86 9.82 -18.53 12.21
C PHE A 86 10.13 -18.25 13.70
N THR A 87 9.39 -17.34 14.34
CA THR A 87 9.51 -17.05 15.77
C THR A 87 8.75 -18.00 16.70
N GLY A 88 8.17 -19.09 16.18
CA GLY A 88 7.55 -20.17 16.95
C GLY A 88 6.03 -20.17 17.00
N GLU A 89 5.34 -19.36 16.20
CA GLU A 89 3.87 -19.36 16.14
C GLU A 89 3.34 -20.52 15.30
N ALA A 90 2.38 -21.28 15.85
CA ALA A 90 1.76 -22.39 15.14
C ALA A 90 0.88 -21.89 13.97
N PRO A 91 0.91 -22.54 12.78
CA PRO A 91 0.10 -22.12 11.63
C PRO A 91 -1.40 -22.00 11.90
N GLU A 92 -1.93 -22.83 12.80
CA GLU A 92 -3.34 -22.90 13.18
C GLU A 92 -3.80 -21.65 13.94
N GLU A 93 -2.86 -20.95 14.59
CA GLU A 93 -3.12 -19.69 15.30
C GLU A 93 -3.21 -18.47 14.36
N ILE A 94 -2.84 -18.65 13.08
CA ILE A 94 -2.77 -17.57 12.08
C ILE A 94 -3.72 -17.88 10.92
N SER A 95 -5.02 -17.60 11.12
CA SER A 95 -6.07 -17.85 10.13
C SER A 95 -6.54 -16.58 9.40
N GLY A 96 -6.39 -16.56 8.08
CA GLY A 96 -6.81 -15.46 7.20
C GLY A 96 -6.07 -14.13 7.42
N ASN A 97 -6.38 -13.12 6.59
CA ASN A 97 -5.72 -11.80 6.66
C ASN A 97 -5.97 -11.08 7.98
N SER A 98 -7.21 -11.12 8.48
CA SER A 98 -7.57 -10.55 9.78
C SER A 98 -6.87 -11.24 10.96
N GLY A 99 -6.65 -12.56 10.89
CA GLY A 99 -5.93 -13.30 11.93
C GLY A 99 -4.44 -12.96 11.96
N ILE A 100 -3.83 -12.76 10.78
CA ILE A 100 -2.44 -12.26 10.68
C ILE A 100 -2.31 -10.92 11.40
N LEU A 101 -3.17 -9.94 11.09
CA LEU A 101 -3.12 -8.61 11.72
C LEU A 101 -3.35 -8.70 13.24
N LYS A 102 -4.36 -9.46 13.67
CA LYS A 102 -4.67 -9.63 15.11
C LYS A 102 -3.47 -10.21 15.87
N LYS A 103 -2.84 -11.24 15.32
CA LYS A 103 -1.68 -11.88 15.95
C LYS A 103 -0.46 -10.94 15.94
N ALA A 104 -0.19 -10.28 14.81
CA ALA A 104 0.91 -9.33 14.69
C ALA A 104 0.82 -8.19 15.72
N LEU A 105 -0.39 -7.67 15.96
CA LEU A 105 -0.66 -6.69 17.04
C LEU A 105 -0.39 -7.27 18.42
N SER A 106 -0.92 -8.46 18.73
CA SER A 106 -0.72 -9.10 20.03
C SER A 106 0.75 -9.38 20.36
N ARG A 107 1.59 -9.50 19.32
CA ARG A 107 3.04 -9.72 19.41
C ARG A 107 3.85 -8.42 19.34
N GLY A 108 3.20 -7.26 19.21
CA GLY A 108 3.87 -5.97 19.07
C GLY A 108 4.69 -5.82 17.79
N ILE A 109 4.39 -6.60 16.75
CA ILE A 109 5.04 -6.47 15.43
C ILE A 109 4.54 -5.20 14.72
N ILE A 110 3.27 -4.86 14.96
CA ILE A 110 2.61 -3.63 14.53
C ILE A 110 1.87 -3.03 15.72
N GLU A 111 1.60 -1.72 15.70
CA GLU A 111 1.02 -0.98 16.83
C GLU A 111 -0.35 -0.35 16.51
N ASP A 112 -0.53 0.22 15.31
CA ASP A 112 -1.76 0.93 14.92
C ASP A 112 -2.84 -0.01 14.35
N HIS A 113 -3.63 -0.61 15.23
CA HIS A 113 -4.67 -1.55 14.84
C HIS A 113 -5.69 -0.98 13.83
N ASP A 114 -6.10 0.27 14.02
CA ASP A 114 -7.17 0.86 13.20
C ASP A 114 -6.65 1.24 11.81
N GLY A 115 -5.43 1.78 11.72
CA GLY A 115 -4.76 2.02 10.44
C GLY A 115 -4.54 0.75 9.63
N TRP A 116 -4.07 -0.34 10.26
CA TRP A 116 -3.90 -1.64 9.58
C TRP A 116 -5.24 -2.28 9.17
N ARG A 117 -6.29 -2.09 9.96
CA ARG A 117 -7.65 -2.52 9.58
C ARG A 117 -8.21 -1.72 8.43
N LYS A 118 -8.01 -0.39 8.42
CA LYS A 118 -8.39 0.47 7.30
C LYS A 118 -7.68 0.01 6.03
N MET A 119 -6.37 -0.21 6.11
CA MET A 119 -5.56 -0.72 5.00
C MET A 119 -6.07 -2.03 4.42
N LEU A 120 -6.44 -3.00 5.27
CA LEU A 120 -7.02 -4.27 4.81
C LEU A 120 -8.36 -4.08 4.09
N LYS A 121 -9.21 -3.16 4.58
CA LYS A 121 -10.48 -2.83 3.92
C LYS A 121 -10.23 -2.14 2.58
N SER A 122 -9.39 -1.12 2.54
CA SER A 122 -9.03 -0.36 1.33
C SER A 122 -8.41 -1.27 0.28
N ARG A 123 -7.55 -2.21 0.67
CA ARG A 123 -7.01 -3.23 -0.24
C ARG A 123 -8.11 -4.10 -0.86
N ASN A 124 -9.17 -4.43 -0.15
CA ASN A 124 -10.27 -5.20 -0.75
C ASN A 124 -11.15 -4.35 -1.69
N LEU A 125 -11.00 -3.02 -1.65
CA LEU A 125 -11.68 -2.08 -2.52
C LEU A 125 -10.84 -1.66 -3.73
N THR A 126 -9.58 -2.10 -3.86
CA THR A 126 -8.73 -1.72 -5.01
C THR A 126 -9.28 -2.25 -6.33
N SER A 127 -10.06 -3.34 -6.33
CA SER A 127 -10.79 -3.80 -7.52
C SER A 127 -11.95 -2.89 -7.93
N HIS A 128 -12.33 -1.92 -7.10
CA HIS A 128 -13.41 -0.97 -7.31
C HIS A 128 -12.92 0.45 -7.64
N THR A 129 -11.63 0.62 -7.97
CA THR A 129 -11.02 1.94 -8.24
C THR A 129 -11.46 2.57 -9.55
N TYR A 130 -12.33 1.92 -10.32
CA TYR A 130 -13.10 2.59 -11.39
C TYR A 130 -14.09 3.64 -10.84
N ASN A 131 -14.39 3.60 -9.53
CA ASN A 131 -15.09 4.67 -8.84
C ASN A 131 -14.07 5.72 -8.37
N GLU A 132 -14.16 6.92 -8.93
CA GLU A 132 -13.23 8.03 -8.66
C GLU A 132 -13.10 8.40 -7.18
N GLU A 133 -14.22 8.45 -6.45
CA GLU A 133 -14.21 8.77 -5.01
C GLU A 133 -13.46 7.70 -4.21
N THR A 134 -13.64 6.43 -4.56
CA THR A 134 -12.92 5.31 -3.94
C THR A 134 -11.43 5.35 -4.28
N ALA A 135 -11.07 5.64 -5.53
CA ALA A 135 -9.68 5.77 -5.95
C ALA A 135 -8.99 6.93 -5.21
N ASP A 136 -9.66 8.06 -5.07
CA ASP A 136 -9.13 9.23 -4.35
C ASP A 136 -8.97 8.97 -2.85
N GLU A 137 -9.94 8.32 -2.21
CA GLU A 137 -9.84 7.94 -0.79
C GLU A 137 -8.65 7.00 -0.56
N ILE A 138 -8.54 5.94 -1.38
CA ILE A 138 -7.44 4.97 -1.27
C ILE A 138 -6.10 5.67 -1.53
N THR A 139 -6.02 6.52 -2.54
CA THR A 139 -4.78 7.24 -2.89
C THR A 139 -4.31 8.14 -1.75
N ARG A 140 -5.23 8.94 -1.20
CA ARG A 140 -4.96 9.78 -0.03
C ARG A 140 -4.50 8.96 1.16
N ASP A 141 -5.22 7.86 1.46
CA ASP A 141 -4.86 6.97 2.56
C ASP A 141 -3.49 6.31 2.38
N ILE A 142 -3.12 5.94 1.14
CA ILE A 142 -1.79 5.40 0.84
C ILE A 142 -0.71 6.40 1.28
N ILE A 143 -0.89 7.67 0.93
CA ILE A 143 0.06 8.76 1.22
C ILE A 143 0.10 9.07 2.72
N GLU A 144 -1.06 9.31 3.33
CA GLU A 144 -1.15 9.90 4.67
C GLU A 144 -1.07 8.86 5.80
N ILE A 145 -1.60 7.66 5.57
CA ILE A 145 -1.80 6.65 6.62
C ILE A 145 -0.99 5.38 6.35
N PHE A 146 -1.15 4.79 5.17
CA PHE A 146 -0.66 3.43 4.94
C PHE A 146 0.84 3.37 4.76
N PHE A 147 1.43 4.28 3.98
CA PHE A 147 2.86 4.27 3.75
C PHE A 147 3.67 4.51 5.05
N PRO A 148 3.33 5.49 5.93
CA PRO A 148 3.99 5.64 7.22
C PRO A 148 3.91 4.37 8.10
N LEU A 149 2.77 3.68 8.11
CA LEU A 149 2.61 2.43 8.87
C LEU A 149 3.43 1.28 8.27
N MET A 150 3.41 1.14 6.95
CA MET A 150 4.24 0.17 6.22
C MET A 150 5.73 0.44 6.45
N GLN A 151 6.16 1.70 6.48
CA GLN A 151 7.54 2.07 6.74
C GLN A 151 8.00 1.66 8.14
N LYS A 152 7.17 1.90 9.17
CA LYS A 152 7.45 1.44 10.53
C LYS A 152 7.62 -0.08 10.58
N LEU A 153 6.69 -0.82 9.97
CA LEU A 153 6.77 -2.27 9.93
C LEU A 153 8.00 -2.76 9.14
N TYR A 154 8.31 -2.14 8.00
CA TYR A 154 9.50 -2.47 7.22
C TYR A 154 10.77 -2.38 8.08
N ILE A 155 10.96 -1.27 8.82
CA ILE A 155 12.11 -1.08 9.70
C ILE A 155 12.14 -2.15 10.81
N THR A 156 11.00 -2.42 11.45
CA THR A 156 10.89 -3.47 12.47
C THR A 156 11.34 -4.83 11.93
N LEU A 157 10.88 -5.20 10.72
CA LEU A 157 11.20 -6.47 10.08
C LEU A 157 12.66 -6.54 9.61
N GLU A 158 13.20 -5.44 9.09
CA GLU A 158 14.59 -5.31 8.65
C GLU A 158 15.57 -5.54 9.81
N GLN A 159 15.29 -4.95 10.97
CA GLN A 159 16.10 -5.15 12.18
C GLN A 159 16.13 -6.62 12.63
N GLN A 160 15.07 -7.38 12.40
CA GLN A 160 15.02 -8.82 12.73
C GLN A 160 15.67 -9.68 11.65
N TYR A 161 15.72 -9.19 10.40
CA TYR A 161 16.38 -9.90 9.29
C TYR A 161 17.90 -9.99 9.48
N PHE A 162 18.50 -8.92 10.01
CA PHE A 162 19.95 -8.79 10.22
C PHE A 162 20.44 -9.30 11.59
N LYS A 163 19.53 -9.69 12.49
CA LYS A 163 19.86 -10.46 13.69
C LYS A 163 20.04 -11.94 13.34
#